data_AF-A0A355T753-F1
#
_entry.id   AF-A0A355T753-F1
#
_cell.length_a   1.000
_cell.length_b   1.000
_cell.length_c   1.000
_cell.angle_alpha   90.00
_cell.angle_beta   90.00
_cell.angle_gamma   90.00
#
_symmetry.space_group_name_H-M   'P 1'
#
loop_
_entity.id
_entity.type
_entity.pdbx_description
1 polymer ?
#
loop_
_entity_poly.entity_id
_entity_poly.type
_entity_poly.pdbx_seq_one_letter_code
_entity_poly.pdbx_strand_id
1 'polypeptide(L)'
;MDLSKGEKLLLIMLCDLYQQLSIRSDIDPQIVKNAIVNDQTWGIEWEYSGLLGSEGGPFPPIVKEVGDILDMWSFIKESYAQISSAEKCNLQILSGDLCEISADKMVFPGFDFDAEQEHYIVAKFFISQLGMFPALHSDSLNACTPVLKGHKRMMDVFTPMRAKVSGRLLNAAELLEIFKSQELLAEQEDLKVG
;
A
#
# COMPACT_ATOMS: atom_id res chain seq x y z
N MET A 1 3.03 3.90 19.43
CA MET A 1 3.02 3.37 20.82
C MET A 1 4.31 2.62 21.09
N ASP A 2 5.02 2.97 22.16
CA ASP A 2 6.21 2.22 22.61
C ASP A 2 5.80 1.24 23.73
N LEU A 3 6.15 -0.04 23.57
CA LEU A 3 5.81 -1.10 24.52
C LEU A 3 7.07 -1.86 24.90
N SER A 4 7.33 -1.99 26.20
CA SER A 4 8.39 -2.84 26.72
C SER A 4 8.15 -4.31 26.35
N LYS A 5 9.22 -5.12 26.34
CA LYS A 5 9.12 -6.57 26.08
C LYS A 5 8.16 -7.28 27.04
N GLY A 6 8.10 -6.82 28.30
CA GLY A 6 7.16 -7.33 29.30
C GLY A 6 5.71 -7.01 28.95
N GLU A 7 5.42 -5.77 28.56
CA GLU A 7 4.07 -5.36 28.13
C GLU A 7 3.64 -6.09 26.86
N LYS A 8 4.54 -6.25 25.89
CA LYS A 8 4.27 -7.04 24.67
C LYS A 8 3.86 -8.48 25.02
N LEU A 9 4.59 -9.14 25.91
CA LEU A 9 4.27 -10.50 26.35
C LEU A 9 2.93 -10.57 27.10
N LEU A 10 2.69 -9.65 28.02
CA LEU A 10 1.44 -9.57 28.79
C LEU A 10 0.22 -9.38 27.89
N LEU A 11 0.31 -8.46 26.92
CA LEU A 11 -0.78 -8.19 25.97
C LEU A 11 -1.05 -9.38 25.06
N ILE A 12 -0.01 -10.08 24.58
CA ILE A 12 -0.18 -11.30 23.79
C ILE A 12 -0.90 -12.38 24.61
N MET A 13 -0.47 -12.62 25.86
CA MET A 13 -1.14 -13.58 26.74
C MET A 13 -2.59 -13.20 27.00
N LEU A 14 -2.88 -11.89 27.17
CA LEU A 14 -4.24 -11.40 27.34
C LEU A 14 -5.09 -11.60 26.08
N CYS A 15 -4.55 -11.36 24.89
CA CYS A 15 -5.23 -11.62 23.63
C CYS A 15 -5.59 -13.10 23.49
N ASP A 16 -4.69 -14.00 23.86
CA ASP A 16 -4.92 -15.45 23.84
C ASP A 16 -6.05 -15.85 24.80
N LEU A 17 -6.08 -15.26 26.00
CA LEU A 17 -7.18 -15.46 26.95
C LEU A 17 -8.51 -14.91 26.41
N TYR A 18 -8.52 -13.72 25.81
CA TYR A 18 -9.73 -13.12 25.21
C TYR A 18 -10.33 -14.04 24.15
N GLN A 19 -9.48 -14.61 23.30
CA GLN A 19 -9.89 -15.53 22.24
C GLN A 19 -10.40 -16.86 22.81
N GLN A 20 -9.67 -17.47 23.74
CA GLN A 20 -10.08 -18.74 24.36
C GLN A 20 -11.39 -18.62 25.12
N LEU A 21 -11.62 -17.49 25.79
CA LEU A 21 -12.85 -17.22 26.53
C LEU A 21 -13.99 -16.68 25.65
N SER A 22 -13.76 -16.47 24.34
CA SER A 22 -14.73 -15.91 23.40
C SER A 22 -15.34 -14.58 23.89
N ILE A 23 -14.52 -13.71 24.48
CA ILE A 23 -14.95 -12.41 25.00
C ILE A 23 -15.30 -11.50 23.81
N ARG A 24 -16.50 -10.92 23.83
CA ARG A 24 -16.89 -9.88 22.86
C ARG A 24 -16.54 -8.51 23.43
N SER A 25 -15.74 -7.77 22.69
CA SER A 25 -15.34 -6.40 23.04
C SER A 25 -15.12 -5.59 21.78
N ASP A 26 -14.99 -4.27 21.93
CA ASP A 26 -14.64 -3.37 20.82
C ASP A 26 -13.18 -3.52 20.37
N ILE A 27 -12.36 -4.24 21.15
CA ILE A 27 -10.98 -4.58 20.80
C ILE A 27 -10.97 -5.95 20.12
N ASP A 28 -10.36 -6.00 18.94
CA ASP A 28 -10.05 -7.25 18.26
C ASP A 28 -8.68 -7.77 18.73
N PRO A 29 -8.63 -8.88 19.49
CA PRO A 29 -7.36 -9.41 19.98
C PRO A 29 -6.43 -9.89 18.85
N GLN A 30 -6.93 -10.21 17.65
CA GLN A 30 -6.08 -10.56 16.51
C GLN A 30 -5.32 -9.34 15.98
N ILE A 31 -5.98 -8.19 15.86
CA ILE A 31 -5.32 -6.95 15.42
C ILE A 31 -4.22 -6.57 16.40
N VAL A 32 -4.51 -6.55 17.70
CA VAL A 32 -3.54 -6.22 18.75
C VAL A 32 -2.35 -7.19 18.73
N LYS A 33 -2.62 -8.50 18.69
CA LYS A 33 -1.57 -9.53 18.67
C LYS A 33 -0.69 -9.41 17.43
N ASN A 34 -1.29 -9.24 16.25
CA ASN A 34 -0.55 -9.11 14.99
C ASN A 34 0.28 -7.83 14.94
N ALA A 35 -0.25 -6.72 15.45
CA ALA A 35 0.50 -5.47 15.57
C ALA A 35 1.75 -5.65 16.45
N ILE A 36 1.63 -6.33 17.60
CA ILE A 36 2.77 -6.56 18.50
C ILE A 36 3.79 -7.52 17.87
N VAL A 37 3.34 -8.63 17.30
CA VAL A 37 4.22 -9.68 16.75
C VAL A 37 5.02 -9.19 15.54
N ASN A 38 4.43 -8.32 14.72
CA ASN A 38 5.09 -7.76 13.52
C ASN A 38 5.74 -6.39 13.78
N ASP A 39 5.83 -5.96 15.03
CA ASP A 39 6.37 -4.64 15.43
C ASP A 39 5.68 -3.44 14.76
N GLN A 40 4.39 -3.60 14.45
CA GLN A 40 3.50 -2.59 13.89
C GLN A 40 2.59 -1.98 14.96
N THR A 41 3.13 -1.64 16.13
CA THR A 41 2.33 -1.12 17.27
C THR A 41 1.61 0.19 16.99
N TRP A 42 2.07 0.95 15.98
CA TRP A 42 1.35 2.11 15.45
C TRP A 42 -0.06 1.75 14.93
N GLY A 43 -0.25 0.51 14.47
CA GLY A 43 -1.53 0.00 13.99
C GLY A 43 -2.61 -0.04 15.07
N ILE A 44 -2.20 -0.22 16.34
CA ILE A 44 -3.11 -0.18 17.49
C ILE A 44 -3.60 1.26 17.72
N GLU A 45 -2.69 2.24 17.64
CA GLU A 45 -3.05 3.66 17.73
C GLU A 45 -3.92 4.10 16.56
N TRP A 46 -3.68 3.56 15.37
CA TRP A 46 -4.49 3.82 14.18
C TRP A 46 -5.93 3.31 14.37
N GLU A 47 -6.07 2.00 14.59
CA GLU A 47 -7.37 1.32 14.66
C GLU A 47 -8.22 1.80 15.84
N TYR A 48 -7.58 1.98 17.00
CA TYR A 48 -8.26 2.33 18.25
C TYR A 48 -8.05 3.78 18.66
N SER A 49 -7.74 4.67 17.71
CA SER A 49 -7.55 6.11 17.96
C SER A 49 -8.73 6.76 18.70
N GLY A 50 -9.97 6.34 18.42
CA GLY A 50 -11.17 6.80 19.12
C GLY A 50 -11.24 6.37 20.59
N LEU A 51 -10.61 5.25 20.95
CA LEU A 51 -10.55 4.71 22.31
C LEU A 51 -9.34 5.25 23.09
N LEU A 52 -8.18 5.34 22.43
CA LEU A 52 -6.90 5.73 23.03
C LEU A 52 -6.69 7.24 23.06
N GLY A 53 -7.48 8.01 22.32
CA GLY A 53 -7.32 9.44 22.18
C GLY A 53 -6.21 9.83 21.20
N SER A 54 -5.99 11.15 21.07
CA SER A 54 -5.07 11.74 20.08
C SER A 54 -3.68 12.07 20.63
N GLU A 55 -3.32 11.57 21.83
CA GLU A 55 -2.03 11.84 22.48
C GLU A 55 -0.86 11.03 21.90
N GLY A 56 -1.08 10.28 20.81
CA GLY A 56 -0.06 9.50 20.13
C GLY A 56 1.02 10.36 19.46
N GLY A 57 2.24 9.82 19.41
CA GLY A 57 3.34 10.40 18.62
C GLY A 57 3.10 10.26 17.11
N PRO A 58 3.94 10.91 16.27
CA PRO A 58 3.83 10.75 14.82
C PRO A 58 4.06 9.29 14.41
N PHE A 59 3.27 8.81 13.45
CA PHE A 59 3.49 7.49 12.86
C PHE A 59 4.88 7.41 12.19
N PRO A 60 5.49 6.22 12.12
CA PRO A 60 6.75 6.03 11.41
C PRO A 60 6.66 6.55 9.96
N PRO A 61 7.68 7.22 9.40
CA PRO A 61 7.62 7.79 8.05
C PRO A 61 7.24 6.79 6.96
N ILE A 62 7.66 5.53 7.11
CA ILE A 62 7.32 4.43 6.19
C ILE A 62 5.82 4.12 6.14
N VAL A 63 5.09 4.32 7.25
CA VAL A 63 3.62 4.13 7.31
C VAL A 63 2.93 5.11 6.37
N LYS A 64 3.40 6.36 6.35
CA LYS A 64 2.92 7.37 5.42
C LYS A 64 3.31 7.02 3.99
N GLU A 65 4.57 6.68 3.73
CA GLU A 65 5.04 6.35 2.38
C GLU A 65 4.26 5.17 1.77
N VAL A 66 4.07 4.10 2.52
CA VAL A 66 3.29 2.94 2.08
C VAL A 66 1.81 3.31 1.93
N GLY A 67 1.24 4.05 2.88
CA GLY A 67 -0.14 4.53 2.78
C GLY A 67 -0.40 5.35 1.51
N ASP A 68 0.50 6.28 1.18
CA ASP A 68 0.43 7.10 -0.03
C ASP A 68 0.55 6.25 -1.31
N ILE A 69 1.43 5.23 -1.32
CA ILE A 69 1.56 4.28 -2.44
C ILE A 69 0.29 3.45 -2.61
N LEU A 70 -0.27 2.91 -1.53
CA LEU A 70 -1.50 2.10 -1.58
C LEU A 70 -2.71 2.94 -2.03
N ASP A 71 -2.79 4.18 -1.58
CA ASP A 71 -3.82 5.11 -2.03
C ASP A 71 -3.69 5.42 -3.53
N MET A 72 -2.48 5.67 -4.03
CA MET A 72 -2.24 5.83 -5.47
C MET A 72 -2.70 4.61 -6.27
N TRP A 73 -2.33 3.40 -5.84
CA TRP A 73 -2.72 2.16 -6.53
C TRP A 73 -4.24 1.92 -6.49
N SER A 74 -4.89 2.25 -5.37
CA SER A 74 -6.35 2.17 -5.26
C SER A 74 -7.02 3.11 -6.25
N PHE A 75 -6.51 4.34 -6.34
CA PHE A 75 -7.00 5.35 -7.28
C PHE A 75 -6.79 4.95 -8.75
N ILE A 76 -5.63 4.37 -9.08
CA ILE A 76 -5.33 3.82 -10.41
C ILE A 76 -6.34 2.73 -10.78
N LYS A 77 -6.56 1.77 -9.88
CA LYS A 77 -7.46 0.63 -10.12
C LYS A 77 -8.90 1.10 -10.32
N GLU A 78 -9.39 2.00 -9.47
CA GLU A 78 -10.72 2.60 -9.62
C GLU A 78 -10.85 3.37 -10.92
N SER A 79 -9.82 4.15 -11.29
CA SER A 79 -9.81 4.94 -12.53
C SER A 79 -9.89 4.04 -13.75
N TYR A 80 -9.04 3.00 -13.82
CA TYR A 80 -9.02 2.06 -14.93
C TYR A 80 -10.35 1.29 -15.09
N ALA A 81 -11.06 1.02 -13.99
CA ALA A 81 -12.36 0.37 -14.02
C ALA A 81 -13.44 1.22 -14.73
N GLN A 82 -13.34 2.55 -14.67
CA GLN A 82 -14.32 3.46 -15.29
C GLN A 82 -14.03 3.81 -16.76
N ILE A 83 -12.82 3.54 -17.25
CA ILE A 83 -12.45 3.82 -18.64
C ILE A 83 -13.17 2.87 -19.60
N SER A 84 -13.72 3.42 -20.69
CA SER A 84 -14.43 2.65 -21.71
C SER A 84 -13.51 1.69 -22.46
N SER A 85 -14.09 0.66 -23.09
CA SER A 85 -13.31 -0.28 -23.93
C SER A 85 -12.58 0.41 -25.09
N ALA A 86 -13.19 1.45 -25.68
CA ALA A 86 -12.56 2.24 -26.75
C ALA A 86 -11.34 3.02 -26.24
N GLU A 87 -11.43 3.63 -25.06
CA GLU A 87 -10.31 4.34 -24.45
C GLU A 87 -9.20 3.40 -23.97
N LYS A 88 -9.54 2.20 -23.49
CA LYS A 88 -8.55 1.15 -23.17
C LYS A 88 -7.79 0.69 -24.41
N CYS A 89 -8.47 0.55 -25.54
CA CYS A 89 -7.83 0.25 -26.82
C CYS A 89 -6.88 1.39 -27.24
N ASN A 90 -7.32 2.65 -27.12
CA ASN A 90 -6.48 3.81 -27.40
C ASN A 90 -5.27 3.89 -26.46
N LEU A 91 -5.43 3.55 -25.18
CA LEU A 91 -4.34 3.47 -24.22
C LEU A 91 -3.26 2.48 -24.67
N GLN A 92 -3.66 1.28 -25.06
CA GLN A 92 -2.75 0.24 -25.54
C GLN A 92 -2.00 0.68 -26.80
N ILE A 93 -2.65 1.43 -27.70
CA ILE A 93 -2.02 1.96 -28.91
C ILE A 93 -1.01 3.07 -28.55
N LEU A 94 -1.39 3.97 -27.64
CA LEU A 94 -0.56 5.12 -27.23
C LEU A 94 0.61 4.74 -26.33
N SER A 95 0.49 3.61 -25.63
CA SER A 95 1.55 3.08 -24.77
C SER A 95 2.67 2.42 -25.59
N GLY A 96 2.33 1.86 -26.76
CA GLY A 96 3.29 1.22 -27.66
C GLY A 96 4.04 0.09 -26.96
N ASP A 97 5.30 -0.14 -27.37
CA ASP A 97 6.17 -1.16 -26.76
C ASP A 97 6.76 -0.72 -25.40
N LEU A 98 6.58 0.55 -25.02
CA LEU A 98 7.19 1.17 -23.83
C LEU A 98 6.40 0.96 -22.53
N CYS A 99 5.16 0.45 -22.61
CA CYS A 99 4.35 0.13 -21.46
C CYS A 99 3.15 -0.72 -21.89
N GLU A 100 3.05 -1.95 -21.41
CA GLU A 100 1.85 -2.76 -21.67
C GLU A 100 0.74 -2.34 -20.70
N ILE A 101 -0.26 -1.60 -21.18
CA ILE A 101 -1.41 -1.16 -20.37
C ILE A 101 -2.53 -2.22 -20.44
N SER A 102 -2.36 -3.28 -19.65
CA SER A 102 -3.35 -4.34 -19.49
C SER A 102 -3.98 -4.33 -18.10
N ALA A 103 -5.12 -5.02 -17.94
CA ALA A 103 -5.77 -5.18 -16.64
C ALA A 103 -4.84 -5.87 -15.62
N ASP A 104 -3.97 -6.78 -16.07
CA ASP A 104 -3.01 -7.50 -15.21
C ASP A 104 -1.91 -6.57 -14.68
N LYS A 105 -1.56 -5.51 -15.41
CA LYS A 105 -0.62 -4.47 -14.98
C LYS A 105 -1.24 -3.41 -14.07
N MET A 106 -2.58 -3.39 -13.98
CA MET A 106 -3.36 -2.50 -13.11
C MET A 106 -3.59 -3.11 -11.71
N VAL A 107 -2.79 -4.10 -11.35
CA VAL A 107 -2.80 -4.74 -10.04
C VAL A 107 -1.58 -4.27 -9.25
N PHE A 108 -1.79 -3.91 -7.99
CA PHE A 108 -0.71 -3.58 -7.08
C PHE A 108 0.21 -4.81 -6.90
N PRO A 109 1.49 -4.74 -7.31
CA PRO A 109 2.39 -5.90 -7.26
C PRO A 109 2.84 -6.24 -5.84
N GLY A 110 2.64 -5.35 -4.87
CA GLY A 110 3.20 -5.47 -3.54
C GLY A 110 4.61 -4.90 -3.46
N PHE A 111 5.46 -5.53 -2.65
CA PHE A 111 6.86 -5.18 -2.45
C PHE A 111 7.70 -6.45 -2.42
N ASP A 112 8.99 -6.33 -2.74
CA ASP A 112 9.90 -7.46 -2.62
C ASP A 112 10.13 -7.82 -1.15
N PHE A 113 9.82 -9.05 -0.73
CA PHE A 113 9.97 -9.41 0.69
C PHE A 113 11.43 -9.35 1.17
N ASP A 114 12.38 -9.70 0.30
CA ASP A 114 13.79 -9.81 0.69
C ASP A 114 14.52 -8.46 0.66
N ALA A 115 14.24 -7.62 -0.34
CA ALA A 115 14.88 -6.30 -0.51
C ALA A 115 14.08 -5.14 0.10
N GLU A 116 12.76 -5.28 0.26
CA GLU A 116 11.81 -4.21 0.64
C GLU A 116 10.93 -4.66 1.82
N GLN A 117 11.52 -5.45 2.73
CA GLN A 117 10.83 -6.15 3.81
C GLN A 117 9.93 -5.24 4.66
N GLU A 118 10.41 -4.06 5.04
CA GLU A 118 9.63 -3.14 5.88
C GLU A 118 8.38 -2.63 5.14
N HIS A 119 8.52 -2.28 3.85
CA HIS A 119 7.38 -1.87 3.00
C HIS A 119 6.38 -3.00 2.83
N TYR A 120 6.86 -4.23 2.60
CA TYR A 120 6.02 -5.41 2.53
C TYR A 120 5.21 -5.61 3.81
N ILE A 121 5.86 -5.56 4.98
CA ILE A 121 5.20 -5.80 6.28
C ILE A 121 4.12 -4.74 6.52
N VAL A 122 4.43 -3.46 6.30
CA VAL A 122 3.48 -2.35 6.49
C VAL A 122 2.30 -2.47 5.51
N ALA A 123 2.56 -2.78 4.24
CA ALA A 123 1.50 -2.93 3.23
C ALA A 123 0.57 -4.09 3.55
N LYS A 124 1.14 -5.24 3.93
CA LYS A 124 0.37 -6.40 4.38
C LYS A 124 -0.45 -6.08 5.63
N PHE A 125 0.10 -5.30 6.56
CA PHE A 125 -0.62 -4.89 7.75
C PHE A 125 -1.84 -4.02 7.39
N PHE A 126 -1.67 -3.01 6.53
CA PHE A 126 -2.79 -2.20 6.04
C PHE A 126 -3.88 -3.03 5.35
N ILE A 127 -3.50 -3.86 4.38
CA ILE A 127 -4.47 -4.56 3.53
C ILE A 127 -5.12 -5.73 4.26
N SER A 128 -4.31 -6.60 4.89
CA SER A 128 -4.78 -7.88 5.43
C SER A 128 -5.20 -7.81 6.88
N GLN A 129 -4.63 -6.90 7.69
CA GLN A 129 -4.91 -6.84 9.13
C GLN A 129 -5.89 -5.73 9.49
N LEU A 130 -5.73 -4.54 8.91
CA LEU A 130 -6.65 -3.42 9.11
C LEU A 130 -7.82 -3.41 8.10
N GLY A 131 -7.79 -4.25 7.08
CA GLY A 131 -8.84 -4.28 6.04
C GLY A 131 -8.92 -3.01 5.20
N MET A 132 -7.86 -2.21 5.17
CA MET A 132 -7.78 -0.99 4.37
C MET A 132 -7.48 -1.32 2.90
N PHE A 133 -7.82 -0.40 2.00
CA PHE A 133 -7.61 -0.56 0.56
C PHE A 133 -8.15 -1.89 0.01
N PRO A 134 -9.45 -2.21 0.21
CA PRO A 134 -10.03 -3.52 -0.14
C PRO A 134 -9.88 -3.86 -1.63
N ALA A 135 -9.81 -2.84 -2.49
CA ALA A 135 -9.56 -3.00 -3.91
C ALA A 135 -8.17 -3.62 -4.21
N LEU A 136 -7.21 -3.54 -3.30
CA LEU A 136 -5.85 -4.03 -3.46
C LEU A 136 -5.61 -5.41 -2.84
N HIS A 137 -6.66 -6.07 -2.35
CA HIS A 137 -6.53 -7.43 -1.84
C HIS A 137 -6.00 -8.37 -2.94
N SER A 138 -4.98 -9.14 -2.60
CA SER A 138 -4.28 -10.07 -3.50
C SER A 138 -3.85 -11.31 -2.72
N ASP A 139 -3.76 -12.44 -3.41
CA ASP A 139 -3.24 -13.70 -2.85
C ASP A 139 -1.75 -13.59 -2.47
N SER A 140 -1.01 -12.69 -3.16
CA SER A 140 0.38 -12.39 -2.87
C SER A 140 0.64 -10.88 -2.96
N LEU A 141 1.32 -10.36 -1.95
CA LEU A 141 1.91 -9.01 -1.94
C LEU A 141 3.44 -9.04 -2.09
N ASN A 142 4.00 -10.20 -2.46
CA ASN A 142 5.44 -10.33 -2.72
C ASN A 142 5.69 -10.13 -4.21
N ALA A 143 6.36 -9.04 -4.56
CA ALA A 143 6.70 -8.70 -5.94
C ALA A 143 7.83 -9.57 -6.52
N CYS A 144 8.58 -10.30 -5.68
CA CYS A 144 9.74 -11.13 -6.03
C CYS A 144 10.87 -10.39 -6.80
N THR A 145 10.75 -9.08 -6.93
CA THR A 145 11.69 -8.16 -7.56
C THR A 145 11.52 -6.77 -6.92
N PRO A 146 12.59 -5.99 -6.72
CA PRO A 146 12.48 -4.65 -6.14
C PRO A 146 11.64 -3.69 -7.01
N VAL A 147 10.59 -3.12 -6.44
CA VAL A 147 9.61 -2.26 -7.14
C VAL A 147 9.47 -0.86 -6.52
N LEU A 148 10.00 -0.63 -5.33
CA LEU A 148 9.86 0.61 -4.56
C LEU A 148 10.35 1.84 -5.34
N LYS A 149 11.48 1.74 -6.04
CA LYS A 149 11.98 2.84 -6.89
C LYS A 149 10.95 3.22 -7.97
N GLY A 150 10.29 2.23 -8.56
CA GLY A 150 9.22 2.43 -9.53
C GLY A 150 8.01 3.13 -8.91
N HIS A 151 7.55 2.66 -7.76
CA HIS A 151 6.45 3.31 -7.02
C HIS A 151 6.76 4.76 -6.65
N LYS A 152 8.01 5.07 -6.26
CA LYS A 152 8.42 6.45 -5.97
C LYS A 152 8.33 7.36 -7.19
N ARG A 153 8.77 6.89 -8.36
CA ARG A 153 8.64 7.65 -9.62
C ARG A 153 7.18 7.90 -9.98
N MET A 154 6.33 6.88 -9.81
CA MET A 154 4.88 7.02 -10.01
C MET A 154 4.30 8.08 -9.07
N MET A 155 4.72 8.09 -7.80
CA MET A 155 4.27 9.07 -6.81
C MET A 155 4.66 10.51 -7.16
N ASP A 156 5.85 10.74 -7.75
CA ASP A 156 6.31 12.06 -8.18
C ASP A 156 5.38 12.66 -9.25
N VAL A 157 4.82 11.82 -10.13
CA VAL A 157 3.84 12.23 -11.15
C VAL A 157 2.43 12.32 -10.55
N PHE A 158 2.04 11.32 -9.75
CA PHE A 158 0.70 11.20 -9.20
C PHE A 158 0.36 12.33 -8.22
N THR A 159 1.27 12.72 -7.34
CA THR A 159 1.01 13.72 -6.29
C THR A 159 0.52 15.07 -6.85
N PRO A 160 1.22 15.75 -7.78
CA PRO A 160 0.74 17.00 -8.36
C PRO A 160 -0.48 16.80 -9.27
N MET A 161 -0.65 15.61 -9.85
CA MET A 161 -1.81 15.27 -10.66
C MET A 161 -3.07 15.17 -9.79
N ARG A 162 -3.01 14.42 -8.68
CA ARG A 162 -4.11 14.24 -7.72
C ARG A 162 -4.65 15.58 -7.20
N ALA A 163 -3.77 16.54 -6.92
CA ALA A 163 -4.18 17.88 -6.49
C ALA A 163 -5.05 18.63 -7.53
N LYS A 164 -4.87 18.35 -8.83
CA LYS A 164 -5.63 18.95 -9.93
C LYS A 164 -6.90 18.19 -10.26
N VAL A 165 -6.92 16.90 -9.95
CA VAL A 165 -8.05 15.98 -10.17
C VAL A 165 -9.06 16.18 -9.03
N SER A 166 -9.74 17.33 -9.01
CA SER A 166 -10.76 17.65 -8.00
C SER A 166 -12.08 16.94 -8.29
N GLY A 167 -12.38 15.87 -7.54
CA GLY A 167 -13.69 15.20 -7.55
C GLY A 167 -13.96 14.28 -8.75
N ARG A 168 -12.92 13.90 -9.49
CA ARG A 168 -13.01 12.89 -10.57
C ARG A 168 -11.91 11.85 -10.43
N LEU A 169 -11.94 10.80 -11.26
CA LEU A 169 -10.86 9.82 -11.38
C LEU A 169 -9.87 10.20 -12.50
N LEU A 170 -8.79 9.44 -12.61
CA LEU A 170 -7.79 9.62 -13.67
C LEU A 170 -8.40 9.26 -15.02
N ASN A 171 -8.06 10.06 -16.04
CA ASN A 171 -8.34 9.69 -17.42
C ASN A 171 -7.22 8.80 -17.98
N ALA A 172 -7.44 8.32 -19.20
CA ALA A 172 -6.48 7.49 -19.93
C ALA A 172 -5.07 8.11 -20.04
N ALA A 173 -4.97 9.38 -20.43
CA ALA A 173 -3.67 10.04 -20.61
C ALA A 173 -2.91 10.17 -19.28
N GLU A 174 -3.62 10.47 -18.20
CA GLU A 174 -3.08 10.57 -16.84
C GLU A 174 -2.55 9.22 -16.33
N LEU A 175 -3.29 8.13 -16.54
CA LEU A 175 -2.79 6.79 -16.22
C LEU A 175 -1.51 6.46 -17.01
N LEU A 176 -1.51 6.71 -18.31
CA LEU A 176 -0.35 6.47 -19.16
C LEU A 176 0.89 7.24 -18.67
N GLU A 177 0.72 8.48 -18.22
CA GLU A 177 1.82 9.31 -17.70
C GLU A 177 2.43 8.71 -16.43
N ILE A 178 1.59 8.23 -15.51
CA ILE A 178 2.04 7.58 -14.27
C ILE A 178 2.82 6.29 -14.59
N PHE A 179 2.27 5.40 -15.42
CA PHE A 179 2.94 4.13 -15.74
C PHE A 179 4.23 4.33 -16.53
N LYS A 180 4.29 5.31 -17.42
CA LYS A 180 5.53 5.70 -18.11
C LYS A 180 6.65 6.02 -17.12
N SER A 181 6.36 6.77 -16.05
CA SER A 181 7.35 7.10 -15.02
C SER A 181 7.91 5.87 -14.28
N GLN A 182 7.14 4.78 -14.23
CA GLN A 182 7.58 3.53 -13.60
C GLN A 182 8.76 2.91 -14.37
N GLU A 183 8.78 2.98 -15.70
CA GLU A 183 9.76 2.32 -16.56
C GLU A 183 10.90 3.24 -17.06
N LEU A 184 10.61 4.52 -17.32
CA LEU A 184 11.46 5.47 -18.06
C LEU A 184 12.86 5.80 -17.51
N LEU A 185 13.24 5.30 -16.33
CA LEU A 185 14.58 5.52 -15.77
C LEU A 185 15.37 4.23 -15.49
N ALA A 186 14.79 3.05 -15.74
CA ALA A 186 15.57 1.81 -15.68
C ALA A 186 16.65 1.79 -16.77
N GLU A 187 16.31 2.24 -17.99
CA GLU A 187 17.22 2.23 -19.14
C GLU A 187 18.37 3.27 -19.05
N GLN A 188 18.17 4.39 -18.34
CA GLN A 188 19.22 5.41 -18.20
C GLN A 188 20.25 5.11 -17.11
N GLU A 189 19.93 4.22 -16.16
CA GLU A 189 20.89 3.73 -15.17
C GLU A 189 21.78 2.62 -15.76
N ASP A 190 21.24 1.73 -16.60
CA ASP A 190 22.00 0.67 -17.27
C ASP A 190 23.00 1.21 -18.31
N LEU A 191 22.72 2.36 -18.92
CA LEU A 191 23.63 3.05 -19.84
C LEU A 191 24.83 3.74 -19.15
N LYS A 192 24.84 3.87 -17.82
CA LYS A 192 25.94 4.50 -17.07
C LYS A 192 26.92 3.50 -16.44
N VAL A 193 26.65 2.20 -16.58
CA VAL A 193 27.49 1.11 -16.04
C VAL A 193 28.15 0.28 -17.16
N GLY A 194 27.96 0.67 -18.42
CA GLY A 194 28.61 0.07 -19.60
C GLY A 194 29.96 0.69 -19.96
#